data_AF-A0A1H1BFT3-F1
#
_entry.id   AF-A0A1H1BFT3-F1
#
_cell.length_a   1.000
_cell.length_b   1.000
_cell.length_c   1.000
_cell.angle_alpha   90.00
_cell.angle_beta   90.00
_cell.angle_gamma   90.00
#
_symmetry.space_group_name_H-M   'P 1'
#
loop_
_entity.id
_entity.type
_entity.pdbx_description
1 polymer ?
#
loop_
_entity_poly.entity_id
_entity_poly.type
_entity_poly.pdbx_seq_one_letter_code
_entity_poly.pdbx_strand_id
1 'polypeptide(L)'
;MKQTFTPIRIFLTILFLCILFELIIYGELSFYHTTNLTFYGAALFLILGLFGATLSSGFFDFFNYSMRKAAFNIRKGRNSDEELHVKPLSKVVGKGYHFFLKVGSALLIVCVLTLLAYYLIER
;
A
#
# COMPACT_ATOMS: atom_id res chain seq x y z
N MET A 1 -19.05 -13.67 -16.95
CA MET A 1 -17.57 -13.58 -17.12
C MET A 1 -16.96 -13.03 -15.83
N LYS A 2 -16.19 -13.81 -15.06
CA LYS A 2 -15.46 -13.28 -13.89
C LYS A 2 -14.31 -12.41 -14.39
N GLN A 3 -14.47 -11.09 -14.34
CA GLN A 3 -13.36 -10.17 -14.64
C GLN A 3 -12.28 -10.38 -13.60
N THR A 4 -11.16 -10.96 -14.00
CA THR A 4 -9.97 -11.04 -13.15
C THR A 4 -9.36 -9.64 -13.04
N PHE A 5 -9.41 -9.07 -11.84
CA PHE A 5 -8.76 -7.81 -11.50
C PHE A 5 -7.25 -8.03 -11.43
N THR A 6 -6.59 -7.97 -12.59
CA THR A 6 -5.13 -8.01 -12.67
C THR A 6 -4.55 -6.63 -12.31
N PRO A 7 -3.41 -6.55 -11.61
CA PRO A 7 -2.76 -5.28 -11.23
C PRO A 7 -2.61 -4.31 -12.40
N ILE A 8 -2.24 -4.83 -13.58
CA ILE A 8 -2.07 -4.04 -14.82
C ILE A 8 -3.37 -3.35 -15.25
N ARG A 9 -4.50 -4.05 -15.18
CA ARG A 9 -5.81 -3.46 -15.56
C ARG A 9 -6.16 -2.30 -14.66
N ILE A 10 -6.03 -2.48 -13.34
CA ILE A 10 -6.32 -1.43 -12.37
C ILE A 10 -5.36 -0.26 -12.53
N PHE A 11 -4.07 -0.52 -12.74
CA PHE A 11 -3.08 0.50 -13.07
C PHE A 11 -3.50 1.32 -14.31
N LEU A 12 -3.84 0.66 -15.41
CA LEU A 12 -4.27 1.34 -16.64
C LEU A 12 -5.55 2.14 -16.45
N THR A 13 -6.53 1.59 -15.71
CA THR A 13 -7.78 2.29 -15.41
C THR A 13 -7.51 3.56 -14.59
N ILE A 14 -6.66 3.49 -13.57
CA ILE A 14 -6.31 4.67 -12.75
C ILE A 14 -5.58 5.70 -13.59
N LEU A 15 -4.59 5.28 -14.39
CA LEU A 15 -3.83 6.19 -15.25
C LEU A 15 -4.73 6.90 -16.25
N PHE A 16 -5.65 6.16 -16.89
CA PHE A 16 -6.65 6.74 -17.77
C PHE A 16 -7.58 7.73 -17.03
N LEU A 17 -8.02 7.39 -15.82
CA LEU A 17 -8.82 8.30 -14.99
C LEU A 17 -8.05 9.58 -14.67
N CYS A 18 -6.76 9.49 -14.34
CA CYS A 18 -5.92 10.64 -14.04
C CYS A 18 -5.84 11.59 -15.23
N ILE A 19 -5.58 11.07 -16.44
CA ILE A 19 -5.51 11.87 -17.66
C ILE A 19 -6.86 12.54 -17.98
N LEU A 20 -7.96 11.81 -17.86
CA LEU A 20 -9.29 12.38 -18.05
C LEU A 20 -9.60 13.48 -17.04
N PHE A 21 -9.26 13.26 -15.78
CA PHE A 21 -9.50 14.23 -14.71
C PHE A 21 -8.68 15.50 -14.92
N GLU A 22 -7.43 15.35 -15.36
CA GLU A 22 -6.57 16.47 -15.72
C GLU A 22 -7.16 17.29 -16.89
N LEU A 23 -7.59 16.62 -17.96
CA LEU A 23 -8.18 17.27 -19.13
C LEU A 23 -9.48 18.02 -18.79
N ILE A 24 -10.31 17.47 -17.91
CA ILE A 24 -11.59 18.09 -17.52
C ILE A 24 -11.37 19.32 -16.62
N ILE A 25 -10.41 19.27 -15.70
CA ILE A 25 -10.23 20.34 -14.70
C ILE A 25 -9.31 21.45 -15.21
N TYR A 26 -8.18 21.08 -15.80
CA TYR A 26 -7.16 22.05 -16.20
C TYR A 26 -7.27 22.45 -17.67
N GLY A 27 -7.93 21.65 -18.51
CA GLY A 27 -8.10 21.94 -19.94
C GLY A 27 -6.82 21.77 -20.77
N GLU A 28 -5.69 21.56 -20.11
CA GLU A 28 -4.37 21.32 -20.69
C GLU A 28 -3.70 20.14 -19.99
N LEU A 29 -2.82 19.46 -20.72
CA LEU A 29 -1.98 18.40 -20.18
C LEU A 29 -0.63 19.03 -19.82
N SER A 30 -0.29 19.00 -18.53
CA SER A 30 1.00 19.46 -18.04
C SER A 30 1.65 18.38 -17.18
N PHE A 31 2.96 18.19 -17.35
CA PHE A 31 3.69 17.18 -16.58
C PHE A 31 3.63 17.44 -15.07
N TYR A 32 3.41 18.70 -14.68
CA TYR A 32 3.18 19.09 -13.28
C TYR A 32 1.87 18.52 -12.71
N HIS A 33 0.77 18.69 -13.45
CA HIS A 33 -0.55 18.21 -13.01
C HIS A 33 -0.62 16.68 -13.02
N THR A 34 -0.09 16.05 -14.07
CA THR A 34 -0.01 14.58 -14.17
C THR A 34 0.78 13.98 -13.02
N THR A 35 1.92 14.59 -12.65
CA THR A 35 2.74 14.15 -11.51
C THR A 35 1.95 14.17 -10.21
N ASN A 36 1.27 15.28 -9.91
CA ASN A 36 0.53 15.42 -8.66
C ASN A 36 -0.63 14.42 -8.58
N LEU A 37 -1.40 14.25 -9.66
CA LEU A 37 -2.52 13.32 -9.68
C LEU A 37 -2.06 11.86 -9.52
N THR A 38 -1.04 11.47 -10.25
CA THR A 38 -0.48 10.11 -10.17
C THR A 38 0.18 9.85 -8.82
N PHE A 39 0.76 10.88 -8.18
CA PHE A 39 1.31 10.78 -6.82
C PHE A 39 0.22 10.49 -5.78
N TYR A 40 -0.93 11.19 -5.81
CA TYR A 40 -2.02 10.90 -4.89
C TYR A 40 -2.56 9.48 -5.05
N GLY A 41 -2.68 9.01 -6.31
CA GLY A 41 -3.03 7.62 -6.60
C GLY A 41 -1.99 6.63 -6.06
N ALA A 42 -0.71 6.86 -6.34
CA ALA A 42 0.39 6.03 -5.85
C ALA A 42 0.41 5.97 -4.32
N ALA A 43 0.28 7.12 -3.65
CA ALA A 43 0.31 7.24 -2.20
C ALA A 43 -0.77 6.39 -1.54
N LEU A 44 -2.02 6.46 -2.01
CA LEU A 44 -3.13 5.67 -1.46
C LEU A 44 -2.84 4.17 -1.57
N PHE A 45 -2.43 3.69 -2.74
CA PHE A 45 -2.14 2.27 -2.95
C PHE A 45 -0.91 1.80 -2.16
N LEU A 46 0.14 2.61 -2.08
CA LEU A 46 1.34 2.29 -1.32
C LEU A 46 1.09 2.28 0.18
N ILE A 47 0.30 3.21 0.72
CA ILE A 47 -0.08 3.21 2.14
C ILE A 47 -0.79 1.90 2.47
N LEU A 48 -1.81 1.51 1.70
CA LEU A 48 -2.55 0.27 1.92
C LEU A 48 -1.66 -0.98 1.74
N GLY A 49 -0.80 -0.97 0.71
CA GLY A 49 0.12 -2.07 0.42
C GLY A 49 1.20 -2.25 1.48
N LEU A 50 1.82 -1.16 1.95
CA LEU A 50 2.84 -1.18 2.99
C LEU A 50 2.25 -1.49 4.36
N PHE A 51 1.05 -1.00 4.65
CA PHE A 51 0.33 -1.36 5.86
C PHE A 51 0.02 -2.85 5.89
N GLY A 52 -0.53 -3.39 4.78
CA GLY A 52 -0.75 -4.82 4.64
C GLY A 52 0.54 -5.65 4.70
N ALA A 53 1.65 -5.15 4.15
CA ALA A 53 2.95 -5.81 4.25
C ALA A 53 3.46 -5.86 5.70
N THR A 54 3.29 -4.77 6.46
CA THR A 54 3.64 -4.69 7.89
C THR A 54 2.79 -5.65 8.73
N LEU A 55 1.51 -5.80 8.40
CA LEU A 55 0.63 -6.77 9.05
C LEU A 55 1.03 -8.21 8.70
N SER A 56 1.41 -8.47 7.45
CA SER A 56 1.86 -9.79 6.98
C SER A 56 3.27 -10.17 7.45
N SER A 57 4.12 -9.22 7.84
CA SER A 57 5.53 -9.50 8.20
C SER A 57 5.71 -10.15 9.57
N GLY A 58 4.65 -10.23 10.38
CA GLY A 58 4.72 -10.73 11.75
C GLY A 58 5.15 -9.66 12.76
N PHE A 59 5.31 -8.40 12.33
CA PHE A 59 5.58 -7.28 13.24
C PHE A 59 4.54 -7.19 14.37
N PHE A 60 3.25 -7.29 14.02
CA PHE A 60 2.17 -7.28 15.01
C PHE A 60 2.11 -8.54 15.86
N ASP A 61 2.56 -9.69 15.35
CA ASP A 61 2.65 -10.93 16.13
C ASP A 61 3.75 -10.81 17.19
N PHE A 62 4.90 -10.27 16.81
CA PHE A 62 6.00 -9.97 17.73
C PHE A 62 5.61 -8.90 18.76
N PHE A 63 4.91 -7.85 18.33
CA PHE A 63 4.42 -6.81 19.23
C PHE A 63 3.44 -7.39 20.26
N ASN A 64 2.45 -8.17 19.83
CA ASN A 64 1.50 -8.83 20.72
C ASN A 64 2.19 -9.78 21.71
N TYR A 65 3.15 -10.59 21.23
CA TYR A 65 3.95 -11.45 22.08
C TYR A 65 4.74 -10.66 23.12
N SER A 66 5.40 -9.57 22.71
CA SER A 66 6.20 -8.72 23.59
C SER A 66 5.36 -8.02 24.65
N MET A 67 4.20 -7.49 24.27
CA MET A 67 3.24 -6.86 25.19
C MET A 67 2.71 -7.86 26.22
N ARG A 68 2.36 -9.08 25.79
CA ARG A 68 1.92 -10.14 26.71
C ARG A 68 3.03 -10.57 27.65
N LYS A 69 4.27 -10.71 27.15
CA LYS A 69 5.43 -11.04 27.98
C LYS A 69 5.72 -9.96 29.03
N ALA A 70 5.62 -8.67 28.65
CA ALA A 70 5.76 -7.56 29.58
C ALA A 70 4.63 -7.56 30.63
N ALA A 71 3.38 -7.74 30.20
CA ALA A 71 2.23 -7.81 31.12
C ALA A 71 2.28 -9.02 32.07
N PHE A 72 2.78 -10.17 31.59
CA PHE A 72 2.96 -11.38 32.40
C PHE A 72 4.06 -11.22 33.44
N ASN A 73 5.17 -10.55 33.11
CA ASN A 73 6.22 -10.24 34.07
C ASN A 73 5.74 -9.29 35.20
N ILE A 74 4.74 -8.45 34.94
CA ILE A 74 4.13 -7.57 35.95
C ILE A 74 3.19 -8.38 36.87
N ARG A 75 2.54 -9.42 36.35
CA ARG A 75 1.55 -10.24 37.06
C ARG A 75 2.17 -11.55 37.55
N LYS A 76 3.11 -11.45 38.49
CA LYS A 76 3.81 -12.58 39.12
C LYS A 76 2.81 -13.66 39.59
N GLY A 77 2.84 -14.83 38.95
CA GLY A 77 2.20 -16.05 39.46
C GLY A 77 0.86 -16.40 38.85
N ARG A 78 0.87 -17.11 37.72
CA ARG A 78 -0.08 -18.20 37.49
C ARG A 78 0.49 -19.16 36.44
N ASN A 79 0.66 -20.41 36.86
CA ASN A 79 0.90 -21.54 35.99
C ASN A 79 -0.22 -21.61 34.96
N SER A 80 0.14 -21.45 33.69
CA SER A 80 -0.62 -21.96 32.56
C SER A 80 0.28 -21.81 31.33
N ASP A 81 1.05 -22.86 31.06
CA ASP A 81 1.54 -23.20 29.72
C ASP A 81 0.38 -23.50 28.74
N GLU A 82 -0.87 -23.33 29.18
CA GLU A 82 -2.06 -23.38 28.34
C GLU A 82 -2.12 -22.18 27.39
N GLU A 83 -1.70 -22.50 26.17
CA GLU A 83 -2.26 -21.97 24.93
C GLU A 83 -1.91 -20.51 24.61
N LEU A 84 -0.63 -20.29 24.36
CA LEU A 84 -0.16 -19.29 23.38
C LEU A 84 -0.56 -19.69 21.92
N HIS A 85 -1.69 -20.37 21.73
CA HIS A 85 -2.27 -20.69 20.41
C HIS A 85 -3.08 -19.51 19.89
N VAL A 86 -2.52 -18.30 19.91
CA VAL A 86 -3.09 -17.19 19.15
C VAL A 86 -2.70 -17.39 17.70
N LYS A 87 -3.70 -17.55 16.82
CA LYS A 87 -3.47 -17.63 15.38
C LYS A 87 -2.75 -16.34 14.95
N PRO A 88 -1.51 -16.42 14.42
CA PRO A 88 -0.74 -15.23 14.12
C PRO A 88 -1.45 -14.39 13.06
N LEU A 89 -1.56 -13.09 13.31
CA LEU A 89 -2.19 -12.12 12.45
C LEU A 89 -1.54 -12.10 11.07
N SER A 90 -0.23 -12.34 11.00
CA SER A 90 0.51 -12.51 9.74
C SER A 90 -0.04 -13.62 8.85
N LYS A 91 -0.55 -14.73 9.44
CA LYS A 91 -1.15 -15.85 8.68
C LYS A 91 -2.57 -15.54 8.21
N VAL A 92 -3.27 -14.58 8.82
CA VAL A 92 -4.65 -14.22 8.46
C VAL A 92 -4.68 -13.19 7.33
N VAL A 93 -3.73 -12.24 7.32
CA VAL A 93 -3.66 -11.13 6.35
C VAL A 93 -3.36 -11.61 4.93
N GLY A 94 -2.64 -12.72 4.80
CA GLY A 94 -2.33 -13.33 3.51
C GLY A 94 -1.48 -12.43 2.59
N LYS A 95 -1.58 -12.66 1.27
CA LYS A 95 -0.73 -12.02 0.25
C LYS A 95 -1.41 -10.90 -0.54
N GLY A 96 -2.58 -10.45 -0.10
CA GLY A 96 -3.38 -9.42 -0.80
C GLY A 96 -2.65 -8.08 -0.95
N TYR A 97 -1.78 -7.73 -0.01
CA TYR A 97 -1.00 -6.50 -0.03
C TYR A 97 -0.06 -6.38 -1.25
N HIS A 98 0.40 -7.50 -1.83
CA HIS A 98 1.23 -7.48 -3.05
C HIS A 98 0.51 -6.85 -4.23
N PHE A 99 -0.81 -7.01 -4.30
CA PHE A 99 -1.62 -6.37 -5.34
C PHE A 99 -1.49 -4.84 -5.25
N PHE A 100 -1.73 -4.30 -4.05
CA PHE A 100 -1.67 -2.85 -3.80
C PHE A 100 -0.26 -2.30 -3.98
N LEU A 101 0.77 -3.03 -3.53
CA LEU A 101 2.16 -2.64 -3.74
C LEU A 101 2.52 -2.57 -5.22
N LYS A 102 2.13 -3.56 -6.04
CA LYS A 102 2.43 -3.55 -7.48
C LYS A 102 1.78 -2.38 -8.22
N VAL A 103 0.51 -2.09 -7.90
CA VAL A 103 -0.21 -0.96 -8.52
C VAL A 103 0.39 0.37 -8.05
N GLY A 104 0.60 0.52 -6.74
CA GLY A 104 1.17 1.73 -6.15
C GLY A 104 2.59 2.02 -6.64
N SER A 105 3.45 0.99 -6.75
CA SER A 105 4.81 1.15 -7.27
C SER A 105 4.82 1.52 -8.75
N ALA A 106 3.92 0.94 -9.55
CA ALA A 106 3.81 1.29 -10.97
C ALA A 106 3.36 2.75 -11.16
N LEU A 107 2.37 3.21 -10.38
CA LEU A 107 1.95 4.62 -10.37
C LEU A 107 3.08 5.54 -9.90
N LEU A 108 3.86 5.13 -8.90
CA LEU A 108 5.01 5.90 -8.41
C LEU A 108 6.08 6.06 -9.50
N ILE A 109 6.36 5.02 -10.27
CA ILE A 109 7.31 5.10 -11.40
C ILE A 109 6.82 6.15 -12.42
N VAL A 110 5.53 6.11 -12.78
CA VAL A 110 4.96 7.12 -13.69
C VAL A 110 5.09 8.52 -13.11
N CYS A 111 4.75 8.72 -11.83
CA CYS A 111 4.90 9.99 -11.13
C CYS A 111 6.34 10.53 -11.18
N VAL A 112 7.33 9.69 -10.93
CA VAL A 112 8.74 10.10 -11.00
C VAL A 112 9.15 10.43 -12.44
N LEU A 113 8.70 9.64 -13.42
CA LEU A 113 8.98 9.90 -14.84
C LEU A 113 8.37 11.22 -15.32
N THR A 114 7.11 11.51 -14.94
CA THR A 114 6.45 12.77 -15.30
C THR A 114 7.09 13.95 -14.57
N LEU A 115 7.54 13.76 -13.32
CA LEU A 115 8.25 14.80 -12.60
C LEU A 115 9.60 15.11 -13.25
N LEU A 116 10.34 14.08 -13.67
CA LEU A 116 11.58 14.26 -14.43
C LEU A 116 11.33 14.95 -15.77
N ALA A 117 10.29 14.55 -16.50
CA ALA A 117 9.90 15.19 -17.75
C ALA A 117 9.56 16.67 -17.55
N TYR A 118 8.83 17.02 -16.49
CA TYR A 118 8.55 18.41 -16.13
C TYR A 118 9.84 19.22 -15.97
N TYR A 119 10.80 18.70 -15.22
CA TYR A 119 12.07 19.40 -14.97
C TYR A 119 13.04 19.45 -16.17
N LEU A 120 12.91 18.56 -17.14
CA LEU A 120 13.82 18.48 -18.30
C LEU A 120 13.26 19.13 -19.57
N ILE A 121 11.93 19.23 -19.70
CA ILE A 121 11.25 19.62 -20.94
C ILE A 121 10.46 20.91 -20.75
N GLU A 122 9.73 21.04 -19.64
CA GLU A 122 8.71 22.09 -19.46
C GLU A 122 9.23 23.28 -18.63
N ARG A 123 10.25 23.05 -17.80
CA ARG A 123 10.92 24.06 -16.96
C ARG A 123 12.32 24.37 -17.46
#